data_AF-A0A816WZ08-F1
#
_entry.id   AF-A0A816WZ08-F1
#
_cell.length_a   1.000
_cell.length_b   1.000
_cell.length_c   1.000
_cell.angle_alpha   90.00
_cell.angle_beta   90.00
_cell.angle_gamma   90.00
#
_symmetry.space_group_name_H-M   'P 1'
#
loop_
_entity.id
_entity.type
_entity.pdbx_description
1 polymer ?
#
loop_
_entity_poly.entity_id
_entity_poly.type
_entity_poly.pdbx_seq_one_letter_code
_entity_poly.pdbx_strand_id
1 'polypeptide(L)'
;MEDKFSVQFIFKDYIDFFFKQKVHASGYPERVKTEQDKDQYIADYKTNMNIELDKDKIKLDPPARLTAKLNLNSLWGRLGMQSSNKDKYALVNSPEEMHEFLSDQQYKISDIMCGSEKALVRYKQTEVAQSKIPKAVNSVVAAFVTCYGRLMLYELMEKAGNNLVYGDTDSCMIITRRPGYVPSPDFVWPQHLQKPLELEMGEYLGMLTDEVAEKYGSGHAATRFVSPCSKTYSLAVENLESKETPKTFKYIMRCKGFGLSNKTKDTVNHDSYVDLVKKRLPNISVPTTQFRGRHEGGVDLITAPKKLSFVYSKRKIVDNYETREWGYKEPLIP
;
A
#
# COMPACT_ATOMS: atom_id res chain seq x y z
N MET A 1 -2.53 -8.66 -46.54
CA MET A 1 -2.35 -7.75 -45.39
C MET A 1 -2.79 -8.55 -44.19
N GLU A 2 -1.84 -9.29 -43.60
CA GLU A 2 -2.10 -10.04 -42.36
C GLU A 2 -2.53 -9.06 -41.27
N ASP A 3 -3.41 -9.54 -40.42
CA ASP A 3 -4.06 -8.83 -39.32
C ASP A 3 -3.02 -8.37 -38.29
N LYS A 4 -2.31 -7.27 -38.60
CA LYS A 4 -1.26 -6.65 -37.76
C LYS A 4 -1.80 -6.11 -36.43
N PHE A 5 -3.09 -6.27 -36.16
CA PHE A 5 -3.76 -5.91 -34.91
C PHE A 5 -4.54 -7.07 -34.31
N SER A 6 -4.19 -8.33 -34.59
CA SER A 6 -4.55 -9.41 -33.66
C SER A 6 -4.09 -8.96 -32.26
N VAL A 7 -5.05 -8.83 -31.33
CA VAL A 7 -4.82 -8.24 -30.01
C VAL A 7 -3.90 -9.16 -29.23
N GLN A 8 -2.59 -9.01 -29.44
CA GLN A 8 -1.59 -9.77 -28.73
C GLN A 8 -1.45 -9.13 -27.34
N PHE A 9 -1.89 -9.85 -26.31
CA PHE A 9 -1.75 -9.39 -24.93
C PHE A 9 -0.29 -9.53 -24.49
N ILE A 10 0.54 -8.51 -24.79
CA ILE A 10 2.00 -8.53 -24.63
C ILE A 10 2.46 -8.90 -23.20
N PHE A 11 1.66 -8.61 -22.17
CA PHE A 11 2.00 -8.91 -20.77
C PHE A 11 1.28 -10.15 -20.20
N LYS A 12 0.37 -10.77 -20.95
CA LYS A 12 -0.49 -11.85 -20.42
C LYS A 12 0.34 -13.02 -19.89
N ASP A 13 1.26 -13.53 -20.69
CA ASP A 13 2.08 -14.68 -20.28
C ASP A 13 2.93 -14.39 -19.04
N TYR A 14 3.42 -13.15 -18.91
CA TYR A 14 4.14 -12.71 -17.72
C TYR A 14 3.23 -12.71 -16.48
N ILE A 15 2.03 -12.11 -16.61
CA ILE A 15 1.06 -12.03 -15.51
C ILE A 15 0.60 -13.43 -15.12
N ASP A 16 0.23 -14.28 -16.08
CA ASP A 16 -0.24 -15.64 -15.85
C ASP A 16 0.83 -16.50 -15.18
N PHE A 17 2.09 -16.39 -15.63
CA PHE A 17 3.21 -17.10 -15.03
C PHE A 17 3.37 -16.74 -13.56
N PHE A 18 3.56 -15.46 -13.23
CA PHE A 18 3.78 -15.07 -11.83
C PHE A 18 2.53 -15.18 -10.97
N PHE A 19 1.33 -15.05 -11.55
CA PHE A 19 0.08 -15.29 -10.83
C PHE A 19 -0.08 -16.78 -10.49
N LYS A 20 0.19 -17.70 -11.43
CA LYS A 20 0.24 -19.15 -11.17
C LYS A 20 1.21 -19.47 -10.04
N GLN A 21 2.43 -18.94 -10.09
CA GLN A 21 3.43 -19.15 -9.03
C GLN A 21 2.97 -18.60 -7.67
N LYS A 22 2.31 -17.44 -7.66
CA LYS A 22 1.73 -16.85 -6.43
C LYS A 22 0.65 -17.75 -5.85
N VAL A 23 -0.25 -18.29 -6.67
CA VAL A 23 -1.33 -19.19 -6.23
C VAL A 23 -0.77 -20.49 -5.70
N HIS A 24 0.18 -21.12 -6.41
CA HIS A 24 0.89 -22.32 -5.95
C HIS A 24 1.51 -22.11 -4.57
N ALA A 25 2.24 -21.00 -4.38
CA ALA A 25 2.90 -20.68 -3.13
C ALA A 25 1.96 -20.19 -2.01
N SER A 26 0.68 -19.92 -2.30
CA SER A 26 -0.31 -19.52 -1.29
C SER A 26 -0.87 -20.72 -0.52
N GLY A 27 -0.72 -21.93 -1.06
CA GLY A 27 -1.38 -23.12 -0.51
C GLY A 27 -2.89 -23.10 -0.75
N TYR A 28 -3.57 -24.13 -0.25
CA TYR A 28 -5.03 -24.23 -0.34
C TYR A 28 -5.71 -23.38 0.74
N PRO A 29 -6.82 -22.69 0.42
CA PRO A 29 -7.61 -21.95 1.41
C PRO A 29 -8.33 -22.90 2.39
N GLU A 30 -8.77 -22.38 3.55
CA GLU A 30 -9.41 -23.19 4.62
C GLU A 30 -10.64 -24.01 4.18
N ARG A 31 -11.31 -23.56 3.11
CA ARG A 31 -12.48 -24.24 2.54
C ARG A 31 -12.12 -25.53 1.78
N VAL A 32 -10.88 -25.67 1.33
CA VAL A 32 -10.43 -26.82 0.54
C VAL A 32 -9.81 -27.87 1.46
N LYS A 33 -10.57 -28.93 1.77
CA LYS A 33 -10.15 -29.96 2.75
C LYS A 33 -10.03 -31.34 2.13
N THR A 34 -10.93 -31.67 1.20
CA THR A 34 -10.98 -32.98 0.55
C THR A 34 -10.24 -32.98 -0.78
N GLU A 35 -9.95 -34.16 -1.31
CA GLU A 35 -9.36 -34.28 -2.65
C GLU A 35 -10.29 -33.73 -3.74
N GLN A 36 -11.60 -33.92 -3.59
CA GLN A 36 -12.60 -33.34 -4.49
C GLN A 36 -12.58 -31.81 -4.47
N ASP A 37 -12.42 -31.20 -3.29
CA ASP A 37 -12.31 -29.74 -3.18
C ASP A 37 -11.06 -29.21 -3.89
N LYS A 38 -9.95 -29.96 -3.84
CA LYS A 38 -8.71 -29.58 -4.54
C LYS A 38 -8.89 -29.65 -6.05
N ASP A 39 -9.55 -30.69 -6.55
CA ASP A 39 -9.81 -30.86 -7.99
C ASP A 39 -10.76 -29.77 -8.50
N GLN A 40 -11.81 -29.46 -7.72
CA GLN A 40 -12.71 -28.34 -8.02
C GLN A 40 -11.98 -27.01 -8.00
N TYR A 41 -11.12 -26.75 -7.01
CA TYR A 41 -10.32 -25.53 -6.92
C TYR A 41 -9.46 -25.33 -8.18
N ILE A 42 -8.80 -26.38 -8.66
CA ILE A 42 -7.98 -26.33 -9.89
C ILE A 42 -8.87 -26.08 -11.12
N ALA A 43 -10.00 -26.77 -11.23
CA ALA A 43 -10.95 -26.59 -12.32
C ALA A 43 -11.52 -25.16 -12.35
N ASP A 44 -11.81 -24.57 -11.19
CA ASP A 44 -12.32 -23.20 -11.07
C ASP A 44 -11.30 -22.17 -11.58
N TYR A 45 -10.02 -22.33 -11.26
CA TYR A 45 -8.96 -21.45 -11.78
C TYR A 45 -8.78 -21.60 -13.30
N LYS A 46 -8.95 -22.82 -13.84
CA LYS A 46 -8.92 -23.02 -15.29
C LYS A 46 -10.12 -22.35 -15.97
N THR A 47 -11.32 -22.48 -15.41
CA THR A 47 -12.55 -21.90 -15.97
C THR A 47 -12.57 -20.38 -15.87
N ASN A 48 -12.27 -19.82 -14.70
CA ASN A 48 -12.42 -18.39 -14.44
C ASN A 48 -11.23 -17.55 -14.89
N MET A 49 -10.02 -18.11 -14.87
CA MET A 49 -8.78 -17.37 -15.15
C MET A 49 -8.00 -17.92 -16.35
N ASN A 50 -8.39 -19.06 -16.92
CA ASN A 50 -7.60 -19.80 -17.92
C ASN A 50 -6.17 -20.13 -17.43
N ILE A 51 -6.02 -20.38 -16.12
CA ILE A 51 -4.73 -20.73 -15.51
C ILE A 51 -4.77 -22.19 -15.07
N GLU A 52 -3.85 -22.99 -15.60
CA GLU A 52 -3.69 -24.40 -15.21
C GLU A 52 -2.82 -24.50 -13.96
N LEU A 53 -3.39 -25.01 -12.88
CA LEU A 53 -2.67 -25.24 -11.64
C LEU A 53 -2.20 -26.70 -11.52
N ASP A 54 -1.00 -26.89 -10.98
CA ASP A 54 -0.45 -28.21 -10.71
C ASP A 54 -0.75 -28.58 -9.25
N LYS A 55 -1.57 -29.64 -9.05
CA LYS A 55 -2.06 -30.06 -7.74
C LYS A 55 -0.96 -30.22 -6.69
N ASP A 56 0.18 -30.81 -7.10
CA ASP A 56 1.32 -31.10 -6.22
C ASP A 56 2.18 -29.88 -5.87
N LYS A 57 2.07 -28.79 -6.66
CA LYS A 57 2.83 -27.55 -6.42
C LYS A 57 2.09 -26.58 -5.52
N ILE A 58 0.81 -26.80 -5.23
CA ILE A 58 0.04 -25.95 -4.33
C ILE A 58 0.45 -26.27 -2.89
N LYS A 59 1.36 -25.46 -2.35
CA LYS A 59 1.91 -25.58 -1.00
C LYS A 59 2.20 -24.19 -0.44
N LEU A 60 1.90 -24.00 0.84
CA LEU A 60 2.20 -22.76 1.53
C LEU A 60 3.72 -22.51 1.56
N ASP A 61 4.16 -21.49 0.83
CA ASP A 61 5.55 -21.04 0.73
C ASP A 61 5.58 -19.50 0.74
N PRO A 62 5.66 -18.87 1.94
CA PRO A 62 5.62 -17.42 2.05
C PRO A 62 6.75 -16.69 1.29
N PRO A 63 8.02 -17.15 1.31
CA PRO A 63 9.08 -16.57 0.48
C PRO A 63 8.82 -16.63 -1.03
N ALA A 64 8.38 -17.78 -1.55
CA ALA A 64 8.07 -17.91 -2.98
C ALA A 64 6.88 -17.04 -3.38
N ARG A 65 5.83 -17.00 -2.54
CA ARG A 65 4.67 -16.12 -2.73
C ARG A 65 5.07 -14.65 -2.75
N LEU A 66 5.95 -14.23 -1.84
CA LEU A 66 6.46 -12.86 -1.80
C LEU A 66 7.21 -12.53 -3.09
N THR A 67 8.05 -13.43 -3.57
CA THR A 67 8.83 -13.24 -4.81
C THR A 67 7.91 -13.14 -6.03
N ALA A 68 6.92 -14.01 -6.15
CA ALA A 68 5.94 -13.96 -7.24
C ALA A 68 5.12 -12.66 -7.21
N LYS A 69 4.63 -12.26 -6.02
CA LYS A 69 3.91 -10.99 -5.84
C LYS A 69 4.78 -9.77 -6.15
N LEU A 70 6.05 -9.80 -5.76
CA LEU A 70 7.00 -8.71 -6.04
C LEU A 70 7.19 -8.54 -7.55
N ASN A 71 7.34 -9.63 -8.31
CA ASN A 71 7.48 -9.56 -9.77
C ASN A 71 6.23 -8.98 -10.44
N LEU A 72 5.03 -9.45 -10.07
CA LEU A 72 3.76 -8.89 -10.54
C LEU A 72 3.69 -7.37 -10.32
N ASN A 73 4.01 -6.93 -9.10
CA ASN A 73 3.91 -5.52 -8.73
C ASN A 73 5.05 -4.66 -9.28
N SER A 74 6.21 -5.25 -9.60
CA SER A 74 7.37 -4.50 -10.09
C SER A 74 7.28 -4.17 -11.58
N LEU A 75 6.47 -4.91 -12.36
CA LEU A 75 6.37 -4.74 -13.80
C LEU A 75 5.96 -3.30 -14.18
N TRP A 76 4.83 -2.81 -13.68
CA TRP A 76 4.36 -1.46 -14.01
C TRP A 76 5.31 -0.39 -13.46
N GLY A 77 5.92 -0.64 -12.30
CA GLY A 77 6.93 0.24 -11.71
C GLY A 77 8.16 0.37 -12.61
N ARG A 78 8.61 -0.74 -13.21
CA ARG A 78 9.70 -0.78 -14.18
C ARG A 78 9.37 0.02 -15.43
N LEU A 79 8.15 -0.13 -15.96
CA LEU A 79 7.67 0.63 -17.12
C LEU A 79 7.61 2.14 -16.84
N GLY A 80 7.27 2.53 -15.61
CA GLY A 80 7.20 3.93 -15.17
C GLY A 80 8.53 4.51 -14.65
N MET A 81 9.64 3.77 -14.72
CA MET A 81 10.91 4.26 -14.19
C MET A 81 11.40 5.48 -14.97
N GLN A 82 11.57 6.59 -14.27
CA GLN A 82 12.33 7.72 -14.81
C GLN A 82 13.77 7.27 -15.09
N SER A 83 14.15 7.28 -16.36
CA SER A 83 15.47 6.85 -16.83
C SER A 83 16.44 8.01 -17.03
N SER A 84 15.93 9.21 -17.25
CA SER A 84 16.71 10.43 -17.49
C SER A 84 16.70 11.37 -16.28
N ASN A 85 17.71 12.24 -16.21
CA ASN A 85 17.80 13.36 -15.28
C ASN A 85 17.77 12.99 -13.79
N LYS A 86 18.29 11.82 -13.43
CA LYS A 86 18.49 11.41 -12.03
C LYS A 86 19.88 11.80 -11.55
N ASP A 87 19.94 12.33 -10.33
CA ASP A 87 21.21 12.44 -9.62
C ASP A 87 21.77 11.05 -9.35
N LYS A 88 23.03 10.87 -9.72
CA LYS A 88 23.85 9.72 -9.42
C LYS A 88 24.92 10.14 -8.43
N TYR A 89 25.39 9.16 -7.68
CA TYR A 89 26.43 9.34 -6.68
C TYR A 89 27.60 8.43 -7.04
N ALA A 90 28.80 9.00 -7.09
CA ALA A 90 30.04 8.25 -7.19
C ALA A 90 30.87 8.50 -5.94
N LEU A 91 31.40 7.41 -5.35
CA LEU A 91 32.39 7.50 -4.31
C LEU A 91 33.76 7.50 -4.98
N VAL A 92 34.42 8.65 -4.97
CA VAL A 92 35.73 8.90 -5.58
C VAL A 92 36.80 8.75 -4.52
N ASN A 93 37.83 7.96 -4.81
CA ASN A 93 38.88 7.60 -3.83
C ASN A 93 40.23 8.23 -4.14
N SER A 94 40.40 8.90 -5.28
CA SER A 94 41.66 9.54 -5.64
C SER A 94 41.47 10.89 -6.35
N PRO A 95 42.47 11.78 -6.32
CA PRO A 95 42.46 13.02 -7.10
C PRO A 95 42.35 12.80 -8.62
N GLU A 96 42.90 11.70 -9.14
CA GLU A 96 42.86 11.36 -10.57
C GLU A 96 41.44 11.00 -11.00
N GLU A 97 40.76 10.12 -10.26
CA GLU A 97 39.34 9.80 -10.49
C GLU A 97 38.46 11.06 -10.41
N MET A 98 38.78 11.97 -9.48
CA MET A 98 38.08 13.24 -9.34
C MET A 98 38.28 14.15 -10.57
N HIS A 99 39.51 14.24 -11.06
CA HIS A 99 39.84 15.02 -12.24
C HIS A 99 39.15 14.46 -13.50
N GLU A 100 39.08 13.13 -13.66
CA GLU A 100 38.32 12.49 -14.73
C GLU A 100 36.83 12.88 -14.68
N PHE A 101 36.21 12.81 -13.50
CA PHE A 101 34.80 13.20 -13.31
C PHE A 101 34.54 14.68 -13.63
N LEU A 102 35.47 15.56 -13.26
CA LEU A 102 35.37 17.01 -13.51
C LEU A 102 35.60 17.37 -14.99
N SER A 103 36.44 16.60 -15.67
CA SER A 103 36.86 16.88 -17.05
C SER A 103 35.93 16.29 -18.10
N ASP A 104 35.21 15.21 -17.77
CA ASP A 104 34.30 14.56 -18.70
C ASP A 104 32.98 15.35 -18.87
N GLN A 105 32.79 15.91 -20.07
CA GLN A 105 31.59 16.68 -20.45
C GLN A 105 30.31 15.84 -20.47
N GLN A 106 30.38 14.52 -20.34
CA GLN A 106 29.22 13.67 -20.13
C GLN A 106 28.60 13.84 -18.74
N TYR A 107 29.33 14.38 -17.78
CA TYR A 107 28.86 14.60 -16.42
C TYR A 107 28.66 16.08 -16.11
N LYS A 108 27.48 16.40 -15.58
CA LYS A 108 27.19 17.66 -14.93
C LYS A 108 27.24 17.43 -13.43
N ILE A 109 28.31 17.88 -12.79
CA ILE A 109 28.47 17.78 -11.34
C ILE A 109 27.53 18.79 -10.67
N SER A 110 26.73 18.29 -9.73
CA SER A 110 25.76 19.06 -8.96
C SER A 110 26.31 19.46 -7.60
N ASP A 111 27.09 18.57 -6.97
CA ASP A 111 27.63 18.76 -5.62
C ASP A 111 28.82 17.81 -5.38
N ILE A 112 29.74 18.19 -4.51
CA ILE A 112 30.91 17.39 -4.12
C ILE A 112 31.05 17.49 -2.61
N MET A 113 30.87 16.36 -1.92
CA MET A 113 31.08 16.27 -0.48
C MET A 113 32.42 15.59 -0.21
N CYS A 114 33.42 16.38 0.20
CA CYS A 114 34.72 15.85 0.56
C CYS A 114 34.71 15.30 1.99
N GLY A 115 35.12 14.04 2.14
CA GLY A 115 35.55 13.44 3.39
C GLY A 115 37.07 13.50 3.54
N SER A 116 37.61 12.79 4.54
CA SER A 116 39.06 12.78 4.83
C SER A 116 39.90 12.11 3.75
N GLU A 117 39.43 11.00 3.19
CA GLU A 117 40.16 10.19 2.19
C GLU A 117 39.37 9.96 0.90
N LYS A 118 38.11 10.39 0.86
CA LYS A 118 37.16 10.11 -0.23
C LYS A 118 36.28 11.30 -0.48
N ALA A 119 35.82 11.46 -1.71
CA ALA A 119 34.79 12.43 -2.07
C ALA A 119 33.54 11.72 -2.56
N LEU A 120 32.36 12.18 -2.13
CA LEU A 120 31.09 11.77 -2.70
C LEU A 120 30.69 12.81 -3.75
N VAL A 121 30.76 12.44 -5.02
CA VAL A 121 30.38 13.30 -6.13
C VAL A 121 28.94 13.02 -6.52
N ARG A 122 28.09 14.04 -6.45
CA ARG A 122 26.73 14.02 -6.97
C ARG A 122 26.76 14.60 -8.38
N TYR A 123 26.33 13.83 -9.37
CA TYR A 123 26.36 14.25 -10.77
C TYR A 123 25.10 13.80 -11.51
N LYS A 124 24.86 14.43 -12.66
CA LYS A 124 23.88 14.02 -13.66
C LYS A 124 24.60 13.75 -14.97
N GLN A 125 24.19 12.72 -15.70
CA GLN A 125 24.65 12.60 -17.09
C GLN A 125 23.99 13.68 -17.95
N THR A 126 24.71 14.25 -18.91
CA THR A 126 24.16 15.24 -19.85
C THR A 126 23.13 14.60 -20.78
N GLU A 127 22.23 15.41 -21.36
CA GLU A 127 21.15 14.93 -22.24
C GLU A 127 21.69 14.16 -23.46
N VAL A 128 22.84 14.58 -23.98
CA VAL A 128 23.55 13.90 -25.10
C VAL A 128 23.98 12.49 -24.71
N ALA A 129 24.50 12.30 -23.49
CA ALA A 129 24.85 10.99 -22.94
C ALA A 129 23.61 10.16 -22.53
N GLN A 130 22.47 10.81 -22.26
CA GLN A 130 21.20 10.17 -21.88
C GLN A 130 20.28 9.84 -23.07
N SER A 131 20.74 9.98 -24.31
CA SER A 131 19.94 9.89 -25.55
C SER A 131 19.18 8.57 -25.79
N LYS A 132 19.29 7.58 -24.90
CA LYS A 132 18.57 6.31 -25.00
C LYS A 132 17.64 6.10 -23.81
N ILE A 133 16.33 6.24 -24.06
CA ILE A 133 15.31 5.67 -23.16
C ILE A 133 15.60 4.16 -23.08
N PRO A 134 15.75 3.57 -21.88
CA PRO A 134 15.95 2.14 -21.74
C PRO A 134 14.81 1.38 -22.41
N LYS A 135 15.13 0.33 -23.17
CA LYS A 135 14.14 -0.49 -23.91
C LYS A 135 12.99 -1.04 -23.05
N ALA A 136 13.18 -1.12 -21.74
CA ALA A 136 12.23 -1.65 -20.76
C ALA A 136 11.35 -0.58 -20.07
N VAL A 137 11.37 0.67 -20.53
CA VAL A 137 10.58 1.78 -19.96
C VAL A 137 9.51 2.21 -20.95
N ASN A 138 8.27 2.31 -20.49
CA ASN A 138 7.15 2.88 -21.23
C ASN A 138 6.21 3.59 -20.25
N SER A 139 6.44 4.90 -20.07
CA SER A 139 5.70 5.72 -19.11
C SER A 139 4.22 5.86 -19.47
N VAL A 140 3.87 5.76 -20.76
CA VAL A 140 2.47 5.80 -21.22
C VAL A 140 1.72 4.57 -20.71
N VAL A 141 2.28 3.37 -20.91
CA VAL A 141 1.67 2.14 -20.39
C VAL A 141 1.56 2.19 -18.86
N ALA A 142 2.61 2.63 -18.16
CA ALA A 142 2.57 2.80 -16.71
C ALA A 142 1.47 3.79 -16.26
N ALA A 143 1.29 4.90 -16.98
CA ALA A 143 0.23 5.87 -16.72
C ALA A 143 -1.16 5.23 -16.84
N PHE A 144 -1.40 4.43 -17.90
CA PHE A 144 -2.65 3.69 -18.06
C PHE A 144 -2.89 2.66 -16.94
N VAL A 145 -1.87 1.91 -16.52
CA VAL A 145 -2.01 0.98 -15.37
C VAL A 145 -2.49 1.73 -14.12
N THR A 146 -1.87 2.89 -13.80
CA THR A 146 -2.32 3.70 -12.65
C THR A 146 -3.69 4.36 -12.86
N CYS A 147 -4.06 4.65 -14.12
CA CYS A 147 -5.36 5.20 -14.47
C CYS A 147 -6.46 4.17 -14.18
N TYR A 148 -6.33 2.96 -14.72
CA TYR A 148 -7.30 1.88 -14.50
C TYR A 148 -7.39 1.49 -13.03
N GLY A 149 -6.27 1.41 -12.30
CA GLY A 149 -6.30 1.18 -10.85
C GLY A 149 -7.08 2.25 -10.09
N ARG A 150 -6.97 3.52 -10.47
CA ARG A 150 -7.77 4.62 -9.88
C ARG A 150 -9.25 4.52 -10.25
N LEU A 151 -9.59 4.13 -11.47
CA LEU A 151 -10.98 3.95 -11.90
C LEU A 151 -11.64 2.81 -11.12
N MET A 152 -10.97 1.67 -10.96
CA MET A 152 -11.48 0.55 -10.15
C MET A 152 -11.70 0.95 -8.69
N LEU A 153 -10.75 1.69 -8.10
CA LEU A 153 -10.92 2.22 -6.74
C LEU A 153 -12.10 3.18 -6.67
N TYR A 154 -12.25 4.06 -7.65
CA TYR A 154 -13.34 5.03 -7.70
C TYR A 154 -14.70 4.34 -7.81
N GLU A 155 -14.85 3.34 -8.67
CA GLU A 155 -16.07 2.51 -8.77
C GLU A 155 -16.42 1.84 -7.43
N LEU A 156 -15.42 1.29 -6.72
CA LEU A 156 -15.62 0.73 -5.39
C LEU A 156 -16.07 1.78 -4.38
N MET A 157 -15.49 2.98 -4.42
CA MET A 157 -15.86 4.09 -3.56
C MET A 157 -17.29 4.57 -3.84
N GLU A 158 -17.72 4.62 -5.10
CA GLU A 158 -19.10 4.94 -5.48
C GLU A 158 -20.09 3.90 -4.97
N LYS A 159 -19.77 2.61 -5.13
CA LYS A 159 -20.57 1.50 -4.57
C LYS A 159 -20.65 1.57 -3.04
N ALA A 160 -19.54 1.89 -2.38
CA ALA A 160 -19.50 2.05 -0.93
C ALA A 160 -20.29 3.27 -0.45
N GLY A 161 -20.31 4.36 -1.22
CA GLY A 161 -21.02 5.58 -0.89
C GLY A 161 -20.69 6.09 0.53
N ASN A 162 -21.72 6.33 1.33
CA ASN A 162 -21.57 6.81 2.71
C ASN A 162 -20.99 5.77 3.68
N ASN A 163 -20.88 4.50 3.27
CA ASN A 163 -20.28 3.44 4.08
C ASN A 163 -18.75 3.49 4.06
N LEU A 164 -18.15 4.24 3.13
CA LEU A 164 -16.71 4.36 2.99
C LEU A 164 -16.12 5.22 4.11
N VAL A 165 -15.16 4.66 4.85
CA VAL A 165 -14.46 5.37 5.93
C VAL A 165 -13.05 5.79 5.52
N TYR A 166 -12.39 4.97 4.71
CA TYR A 166 -11.02 5.21 4.28
C TYR A 166 -10.75 4.51 2.96
N GLY A 167 -9.92 5.12 2.12
CA GLY A 167 -9.39 4.53 0.89
C GLY A 167 -7.89 4.81 0.75
N ASP A 168 -7.15 3.84 0.27
CA ASP A 168 -5.79 3.99 -0.27
C ASP A 168 -5.73 3.30 -1.64
N THR A 169 -4.56 3.33 -2.27
CA THR A 169 -4.24 2.86 -3.64
C THR A 169 -5.11 1.72 -4.19
N ASP A 170 -5.28 0.65 -3.41
CA ASP A 170 -5.92 -0.61 -3.80
C ASP A 170 -6.77 -1.20 -2.65
N SER A 171 -7.13 -0.40 -1.65
CA SER A 171 -7.89 -0.87 -0.47
C SER A 171 -8.88 0.17 0.04
N CYS A 172 -10.04 -0.30 0.47
CA CYS A 172 -11.07 0.50 1.12
C CYS A 172 -11.42 -0.10 2.48
N MET A 173 -11.75 0.76 3.43
CA MET A 173 -12.38 0.39 4.70
C MET A 173 -13.82 0.83 4.66
N ILE A 174 -14.72 -0.13 4.75
CA ILE A 174 -16.14 0.07 4.54
C ILE A 174 -16.87 -0.44 5.78
N ILE A 175 -17.78 0.38 6.31
CA ILE A 175 -18.70 -0.04 7.37
C ILE A 175 -19.83 -0.83 6.72
N THR A 176 -19.99 -2.08 7.12
CA THR A 176 -21.11 -2.90 6.66
C THR A 176 -21.68 -3.70 7.82
N ARG A 177 -22.97 -4.01 7.73
CA ARG A 177 -23.62 -4.92 8.68
C ARG A 177 -23.14 -6.33 8.41
N ARG A 178 -22.61 -6.98 9.45
CA ARG A 178 -22.23 -8.38 9.38
C ARG A 178 -23.31 -9.24 10.05
N PRO A 179 -23.83 -10.28 9.38
CA PRO A 179 -24.78 -11.21 10.00
C PRO A 179 -24.23 -11.76 11.32
N GLY A 180 -25.05 -11.76 12.37
CA GLY A 180 -24.66 -12.25 13.70
C GLY A 180 -23.87 -11.28 14.58
N TYR A 181 -23.39 -10.14 14.06
CA TYR A 181 -22.75 -9.12 14.88
C TYR A 181 -23.78 -8.16 15.49
N VAL A 182 -23.84 -8.09 16.82
CA VAL A 182 -24.61 -7.09 17.56
C VAL A 182 -23.63 -6.06 18.12
N PRO A 183 -23.71 -4.78 17.71
CA PRO A 183 -22.85 -3.74 18.25
C PRO A 183 -23.23 -3.43 19.71
N SER A 184 -22.47 -2.54 20.37
CA SER A 184 -22.83 -2.11 21.74
C SER A 184 -24.25 -1.54 21.79
N PRO A 185 -24.97 -1.66 22.92
CA PRO A 185 -26.34 -1.14 23.06
C PRO A 185 -26.49 0.34 22.68
N ASP A 186 -25.45 1.14 22.90
CA ASP A 186 -25.43 2.57 22.60
C ASP A 186 -25.19 2.90 21.11
N PHE A 187 -24.91 1.91 20.28
CA PHE A 187 -24.61 2.11 18.86
C PHE A 187 -25.89 2.04 18.02
N VAL A 188 -26.31 3.20 17.52
CA VAL A 188 -27.41 3.31 16.57
C VAL A 188 -26.86 3.28 15.15
N TRP A 189 -27.29 2.30 14.36
CA TRP A 189 -26.94 2.23 12.94
C TRP A 189 -27.53 3.44 12.20
N PRO A 190 -26.71 4.25 11.49
CA PRO A 190 -27.21 5.29 10.59
C PRO A 190 -28.19 4.72 9.56
N GLN A 191 -29.16 5.52 9.11
CA GLN A 191 -30.18 5.07 8.13
C GLN A 191 -29.56 4.44 6.87
N HIS A 192 -28.48 5.03 6.35
CA HIS A 192 -27.77 4.51 5.17
C HIS A 192 -27.01 3.19 5.43
N LEU A 193 -26.83 2.77 6.69
CA LEU A 193 -26.18 1.52 7.11
C LEU A 193 -27.18 0.46 7.61
N GLN A 194 -28.48 0.64 7.34
CA GLN A 194 -29.50 -0.32 7.77
C GLN A 194 -29.47 -1.63 6.98
N LYS A 195 -28.88 -1.67 5.80
CA LYS A 195 -28.71 -2.92 5.03
C LYS A 195 -27.22 -3.24 4.86
N PRO A 196 -26.83 -4.53 4.89
CA PRO A 196 -25.49 -4.92 4.49
C PRO A 196 -25.19 -4.39 3.08
N LEU A 197 -24.00 -3.84 2.89
CA LEU A 197 -23.50 -3.55 1.56
C LEU A 197 -23.05 -4.87 0.92
N GLU A 198 -23.68 -5.22 -0.18
CA GLU A 198 -23.30 -6.38 -0.98
C GLU A 198 -22.14 -6.01 -1.90
N LEU A 199 -21.00 -6.67 -1.71
CA LEU A 199 -19.81 -6.52 -2.53
C LEU A 199 -19.45 -7.88 -3.12
N GLU A 200 -19.08 -7.89 -4.40
CA GLU A 200 -18.60 -9.09 -5.07
C GLU A 200 -17.18 -9.42 -4.58
N MET A 201 -17.12 -10.33 -3.62
CA MET A 201 -15.87 -10.84 -3.05
C MET A 201 -15.39 -12.06 -3.84
N GLY A 202 -14.09 -12.26 -3.91
CA GLY A 202 -13.51 -13.46 -4.52
C GLY A 202 -11.99 -13.46 -4.52
N GLU A 203 -11.41 -14.58 -4.95
CA GLU A 203 -9.96 -14.83 -4.90
C GLU A 203 -9.24 -14.63 -6.24
N TYR A 204 -9.98 -14.32 -7.30
CA TYR A 204 -9.45 -14.12 -8.65
C TYR A 204 -8.87 -12.71 -8.83
N LEU A 205 -8.10 -12.53 -9.90
CA LEU A 205 -7.46 -11.26 -10.19
C LEU A 205 -8.52 -10.17 -10.42
N GLY A 206 -8.39 -9.06 -9.70
CA GLY A 206 -9.32 -7.92 -9.78
C GLY A 206 -10.52 -8.00 -8.84
N MET A 207 -10.73 -9.12 -8.14
CA MET A 207 -11.80 -9.25 -7.14
C MET A 207 -11.39 -8.70 -5.77
N LEU A 208 -12.41 -8.40 -4.95
CA LEU A 208 -12.23 -7.89 -3.59
C LEU A 208 -12.01 -9.05 -2.61
N THR A 209 -11.06 -8.88 -1.69
CA THR A 209 -10.77 -9.84 -0.62
C THR A 209 -10.91 -9.19 0.75
N ASP A 210 -11.34 -9.95 1.76
CA ASP A 210 -11.37 -9.48 3.15
C ASP A 210 -9.99 -9.70 3.81
N GLU A 211 -9.20 -8.63 3.93
CA GLU A 211 -7.86 -8.69 4.54
C GLU A 211 -7.88 -9.07 6.04
N VAL A 212 -8.97 -8.75 6.75
CA VAL A 212 -9.10 -9.10 8.18
C VAL A 212 -9.35 -10.59 8.31
N ALA A 213 -10.23 -11.15 7.47
CA ALA A 213 -10.48 -12.57 7.42
C ALA A 213 -9.25 -13.35 6.94
N GLU A 214 -8.52 -12.88 5.92
CA GLU A 214 -7.27 -13.53 5.45
C GLU A 214 -6.22 -13.63 6.58
N LYS A 215 -6.10 -12.59 7.40
CA LYS A 215 -5.04 -12.52 8.42
C LYS A 215 -5.41 -13.16 9.75
N TYR A 216 -6.67 -13.04 10.17
CA TYR A 216 -7.12 -13.46 11.51
C TYR A 216 -8.13 -14.61 11.48
N GLY A 217 -8.64 -14.99 10.30
CA GLY A 217 -9.69 -15.99 10.11
C GLY A 217 -11.08 -15.37 9.98
N SER A 218 -12.00 -16.11 9.35
CA SER A 218 -13.35 -15.64 9.04
C SER A 218 -14.16 -15.22 10.27
N GLY A 219 -13.90 -15.76 11.47
CA GLY A 219 -14.55 -15.33 12.72
C GLY A 219 -14.17 -13.93 13.23
N HIS A 220 -13.21 -13.25 12.59
CA HIS A 220 -12.73 -11.94 13.05
C HIS A 220 -13.27 -10.79 12.20
N ALA A 221 -13.49 -9.62 12.83
CA ALA A 221 -13.87 -8.39 12.15
C ALA A 221 -13.21 -7.17 12.79
N ALA A 222 -12.91 -6.15 11.98
CA ALA A 222 -12.55 -4.84 12.52
C ALA A 222 -13.80 -4.12 13.00
N THR A 223 -13.88 -3.83 14.30
CA THR A 223 -15.05 -3.20 14.93
C THR A 223 -14.80 -1.75 15.33
N ARG A 224 -13.53 -1.32 15.35
CA ARG A 224 -13.16 0.09 15.58
C ARG A 224 -12.14 0.54 14.57
N PHE A 225 -12.31 1.76 14.09
CA PHE A 225 -11.37 2.44 13.20
C PHE A 225 -11.08 3.83 13.73
N VAL A 226 -9.82 4.23 13.65
CA VAL A 226 -9.39 5.61 13.91
C VAL A 226 -8.28 5.99 12.94
N SER A 227 -8.37 7.19 12.36
CA SER A 227 -7.37 7.72 11.44
C SER A 227 -7.11 9.19 11.76
N PRO A 228 -5.92 9.53 12.29
CA PRO A 228 -5.56 10.92 12.50
C PRO A 228 -5.22 11.69 11.22
N CYS A 229 -4.74 10.99 10.19
CA CYS A 229 -4.37 11.58 8.90
C CYS A 229 -4.19 10.49 7.81
N SER A 230 -4.02 10.91 6.56
CA SER A 230 -3.80 9.97 5.44
C SER A 230 -2.62 9.02 5.69
N LYS A 231 -2.82 7.71 5.42
CA LYS A 231 -1.82 6.63 5.60
C LYS A 231 -1.40 6.36 7.04
N THR A 232 -2.17 6.85 8.01
CA THR A 232 -1.95 6.64 9.44
C THR A 232 -3.28 6.29 10.08
N TYR A 233 -3.47 5.02 10.44
CA TYR A 233 -4.73 4.53 10.99
C TYR A 233 -4.51 3.36 11.94
N SER A 234 -5.54 3.07 12.74
CA SER A 234 -5.63 1.89 13.58
C SER A 234 -6.96 1.18 13.38
N LEU A 235 -6.93 -0.14 13.27
CA LEU A 235 -8.10 -1.01 13.33
C LEU A 235 -8.03 -1.86 14.60
N ALA A 236 -9.12 -1.91 15.36
CA ALA A 236 -9.30 -2.88 16.43
C ALA A 236 -10.10 -4.06 15.88
N VAL A 237 -9.47 -5.23 15.86
CA VAL A 237 -10.02 -6.49 15.36
C VAL A 237 -10.45 -7.35 16.53
N GLU A 238 -11.69 -7.82 16.46
CA GLU A 238 -12.36 -8.63 17.47
C GLU A 238 -12.66 -10.02 16.89
N ASN A 239 -12.58 -11.06 17.72
CA ASN A 239 -13.18 -12.36 17.39
C ASN A 239 -14.67 -12.31 17.74
N LEU A 240 -15.53 -12.39 16.74
CA LEU A 240 -16.98 -12.25 16.88
C LEU A 240 -17.63 -13.44 17.59
N GLU A 241 -16.97 -14.59 17.63
CA GLU A 241 -17.45 -15.80 18.29
C GLU A 241 -17.04 -15.85 19.77
N SER A 242 -16.08 -15.00 20.18
CA SER A 242 -15.62 -14.96 21.57
C SER A 242 -16.69 -14.38 22.49
N LYS A 243 -16.97 -15.10 23.59
CA LYS A 243 -17.85 -14.65 24.67
C LYS A 243 -17.10 -13.95 25.80
N GLU A 244 -15.80 -13.69 25.64
CA GLU A 244 -14.97 -13.04 26.66
C GLU A 244 -15.49 -11.64 27.02
N THR A 245 -15.53 -11.35 28.32
CA THR A 245 -15.86 -10.03 28.85
C THR A 245 -14.79 -9.64 29.89
N PRO A 246 -14.00 -8.57 29.69
CA PRO A 246 -14.03 -7.64 28.56
C PRO A 246 -13.53 -8.27 27.26
N LYS A 247 -14.01 -7.73 26.13
CA LYS A 247 -13.59 -8.17 24.80
C LYS A 247 -12.10 -7.88 24.56
N THR A 248 -11.38 -8.87 24.07
CA THR A 248 -9.96 -8.75 23.69
C THR A 248 -9.83 -8.27 22.24
N PHE A 249 -8.98 -7.28 22.00
CA PHE A 249 -8.76 -6.72 20.65
C PHE A 249 -7.34 -7.00 20.15
N LYS A 250 -7.23 -7.35 18.86
CA LYS A 250 -5.98 -7.34 18.10
C LYS A 250 -5.91 -6.04 17.30
N TYR A 251 -4.77 -5.35 17.33
CA TYR A 251 -4.64 -4.05 16.65
C TYR A 251 -3.84 -4.14 15.36
N ILE A 252 -4.35 -3.55 14.28
CA ILE A 252 -3.60 -3.28 13.05
C ILE A 252 -3.23 -1.80 13.05
N MET A 253 -1.95 -1.50 13.24
CA MET A 253 -1.44 -0.13 13.25
C MET A 253 -0.73 0.20 11.94
N ARG A 254 -1.07 1.34 11.33
CA ARG A 254 -0.29 2.01 10.27
C ARG A 254 0.08 3.41 10.70
N CYS A 255 1.34 3.77 10.49
CA CYS A 255 1.86 5.09 10.81
C CYS A 255 2.85 5.54 9.74
N LYS A 256 2.47 6.51 8.91
CA LYS A 256 3.34 7.01 7.85
C LYS A 256 4.52 7.79 8.43
N GLY A 257 5.73 7.42 8.02
CA GLY A 257 6.94 8.18 8.32
C GLY A 257 7.58 7.87 9.67
N PHE A 258 7.07 6.89 10.42
CA PHE A 258 7.69 6.44 11.67
C PHE A 258 8.20 5.02 11.53
N GLY A 259 9.41 4.76 12.01
CA GLY A 259 9.92 3.40 12.18
C GLY A 259 9.18 2.74 13.34
N LEU A 260 8.67 1.52 13.13
CA LEU A 260 7.98 0.74 14.16
C LEU A 260 8.99 0.09 15.13
N SER A 261 9.70 0.92 15.91
CA SER A 261 10.50 0.46 17.05
C SER A 261 9.60 0.13 18.24
N ASN A 262 10.08 -0.66 19.20
CA ASN A 262 9.31 -0.95 20.43
C ASN A 262 8.94 0.34 21.19
N LYS A 263 9.88 1.29 21.33
CA LYS A 263 9.62 2.60 21.94
C LYS A 263 8.53 3.39 21.20
N THR A 264 8.51 3.29 19.87
CA THR A 264 7.46 3.90 19.05
C THR A 264 6.10 3.28 19.34
N LYS A 265 6.01 1.96 19.54
CA LYS A 265 4.73 1.27 19.80
C LYS A 265 4.11 1.65 21.14
N ASP A 266 4.92 1.90 22.16
CA ASP A 266 4.41 2.34 23.46
C ASP A 266 3.76 3.73 23.38
N THR A 267 4.31 4.61 22.53
CA THR A 267 3.82 5.98 22.34
C THR A 267 2.71 6.07 21.29
N VAL A 268 2.83 5.28 20.21
CA VAL A 268 1.95 5.27 19.04
C VAL A 268 1.16 3.97 19.03
N ASN A 269 -0.02 4.02 19.63
CA ASN A 269 -0.94 2.89 19.79
C ASN A 269 -2.37 3.33 19.46
N HIS A 270 -3.33 2.41 19.58
CA HIS A 270 -4.73 2.70 19.25
C HIS A 270 -5.30 3.83 20.11
N ASP A 271 -5.06 3.79 21.42
CA ASP A 271 -5.60 4.77 22.36
C ASP A 271 -4.99 6.15 22.14
N SER A 272 -3.69 6.23 21.82
CA SER A 272 -3.08 7.51 21.49
C SER A 272 -3.63 8.10 20.19
N TYR A 273 -4.02 7.29 19.20
CA TYR A 273 -4.77 7.77 18.03
C TYR A 273 -6.18 8.26 18.40
N VAL A 274 -6.89 7.53 19.26
CA VAL A 274 -8.22 7.94 19.74
C VAL A 274 -8.13 9.27 20.47
N ASP A 275 -7.14 9.43 21.36
CA ASP A 275 -6.89 10.67 22.08
C ASP A 275 -6.51 11.81 21.15
N LEU A 276 -5.62 11.57 20.18
CA LEU A 276 -5.22 12.56 19.19
C LEU A 276 -6.43 13.10 18.39
N VAL A 277 -7.36 12.22 18.03
CA VAL A 277 -8.56 12.58 17.27
C VAL A 277 -9.64 13.20 18.16
N LYS A 278 -10.04 12.51 19.23
CA LYS A 278 -11.19 12.89 20.08
C LYS A 278 -10.87 14.03 21.03
N LYS A 279 -9.70 14.01 21.69
CA LYS A 279 -9.27 15.09 22.60
C LYS A 279 -8.60 16.25 21.87
N ARG A 280 -8.46 16.17 20.54
CA ARG A 280 -7.80 17.18 19.69
C ARG A 280 -6.42 17.57 20.21
N LEU A 281 -5.64 16.58 20.64
CA LEU A 281 -4.27 16.82 21.09
C LEU A 281 -3.45 17.47 19.96
N PRO A 282 -2.52 18.39 20.26
CA PRO A 282 -1.77 19.08 19.23
C PRO A 282 -0.85 18.13 18.45
N ASN A 283 -0.18 17.22 19.15
CA ASN A 283 0.66 16.18 18.56
C ASN A 283 0.99 15.07 19.57
N ILE A 284 1.37 13.91 19.03
CA ILE A 284 2.13 12.86 19.72
C ILE A 284 3.60 13.04 19.32
N SER A 285 4.49 13.15 20.29
CA SER A 285 5.93 13.33 20.06
C SER A 285 6.67 12.01 20.25
N VAL A 286 7.38 11.56 19.21
CA VAL A 286 8.18 10.32 19.25
C VAL A 286 9.66 10.67 19.08
N PRO A 287 10.54 10.32 20.05
CA PRO A 287 11.97 10.53 19.90
C PRO A 287 12.50 9.67 18.74
N THR A 288 13.14 10.31 17.76
CA THR A 288 13.69 9.66 16.57
C THR A 288 15.15 10.05 16.39
N THR A 289 15.99 9.06 16.11
CA THR A 289 17.39 9.28 15.72
C THR A 289 17.46 9.91 14.34
N GLN A 290 18.18 11.03 14.22
CA GLN A 290 18.41 11.75 12.98
C GLN A 290 19.90 11.94 12.76
N PHE A 291 20.32 11.88 11.50
CA PHE A 291 21.68 12.21 11.08
C PHE A 291 21.74 13.70 10.78
N ARG A 292 22.67 14.40 11.43
CA ARG A 292 22.94 15.81 11.15
C ARG A 292 24.36 15.95 10.62
N GLY A 293 24.50 16.37 9.36
CA GLY A 293 25.80 16.74 8.81
C GLY A 293 26.35 17.99 9.49
N ARG A 294 27.63 17.98 9.85
CA ARG A 294 28.35 19.16 10.34
C ARG A 294 28.90 19.96 9.17
N HIS A 295 28.93 21.28 9.32
CA HIS A 295 29.49 22.19 8.31
C HIS A 295 30.99 21.94 8.06
N GLU A 296 31.71 21.49 9.09
CA GLU A 296 33.16 21.17 9.03
C GLU A 296 33.45 19.71 8.62
N GLY A 297 32.41 18.94 8.26
CA GLY A 297 32.53 17.52 7.95
C GLY A 297 32.23 16.59 9.14
N GLY A 298 31.73 15.41 8.82
CA GLY A 298 31.25 14.41 9.79
C GLY A 298 29.73 14.48 10.03
N VAL A 299 29.22 13.46 10.72
CA VAL A 299 27.79 13.25 10.95
C VAL A 299 27.54 13.00 12.43
N ASP A 300 26.71 13.83 13.04
CA ASP A 300 26.25 13.63 14.41
C ASP A 300 24.95 12.81 14.40
N LEU A 301 24.85 11.89 15.37
CA LEU A 301 23.62 11.19 15.69
C LEU A 301 22.87 12.01 16.75
N ILE A 302 21.77 12.66 16.38
CA ILE A 302 20.95 13.42 17.32
C ILE A 302 19.63 12.70 17.56
N THR A 303 19.14 12.72 18.79
CA THR A 303 17.76 12.32 19.08
C THR A 303 16.88 13.56 19.07
N ALA A 304 15.96 13.63 18.12
CA ALA A 304 15.03 14.76 17.98
C ALA A 304 13.58 14.28 17.97
N PRO A 305 12.64 15.04 18.56
CA PRO A 305 11.24 14.67 18.57
C PRO A 305 10.64 14.79 17.16
N LYS A 306 10.04 13.70 16.69
CA LYS A 306 9.20 13.70 15.49
C LYS A 306 7.73 13.74 15.91
N LYS A 307 7.00 14.71 15.39
CA LYS A 307 5.61 14.98 15.78
C LYS A 307 4.63 14.32 14.83
N LEU A 308 3.67 13.59 15.39
CA LEU A 308 2.47 13.09 14.70
C LEU A 308 1.29 13.95 15.13
N SER A 309 0.64 14.61 14.16
CA SER A 309 -0.50 15.49 14.42
C SER A 309 -1.76 14.98 13.74
N PHE A 310 -2.91 15.40 14.27
CA PHE A 310 -4.19 15.29 13.60
C PHE A 310 -4.22 16.26 12.40
N VAL A 311 -4.30 15.74 11.17
CA VAL A 311 -4.21 16.56 9.95
C VAL A 311 -5.30 16.19 8.96
N TYR A 312 -6.21 17.14 8.73
CA TYR A 312 -7.30 17.09 7.75
C TYR A 312 -7.22 18.32 6.83
N SER A 313 -6.12 18.48 6.10
CA SER A 313 -5.97 19.60 5.16
C SER A 313 -6.76 19.41 3.85
N LYS A 314 -7.09 18.16 3.50
CA LYS A 314 -7.72 17.82 2.21
C LYS A 314 -9.25 17.70 2.27
N ARG A 315 -9.84 17.63 3.45
CA ARG A 315 -11.29 17.49 3.67
C ARG A 315 -11.71 18.36 4.84
N LYS A 316 -12.92 18.90 4.77
CA LYS A 316 -13.55 19.63 5.87
C LYS A 316 -14.27 18.64 6.77
N ILE A 317 -14.03 18.71 8.08
CA ILE A 317 -14.84 17.99 9.08
C ILE A 317 -16.11 18.80 9.28
N VAL A 318 -17.28 18.16 9.16
CA VAL A 318 -18.59 18.79 9.34
C VAL A 318 -19.02 18.54 10.77
N ASP A 319 -19.76 17.46 11.04
CA ASP A 319 -20.22 17.05 12.36
C ASP A 319 -19.97 15.55 12.57
N ASN A 320 -19.87 15.11 13.82
CA ASN A 320 -19.70 13.69 14.19
C ASN A 320 -18.55 12.95 13.43
N TYR A 321 -17.45 13.66 13.15
CA TYR A 321 -16.31 13.17 12.38
C TYR A 321 -16.62 12.82 10.91
N GLU A 322 -17.80 13.20 10.41
CA GLU A 322 -18.10 13.19 8.99
C GLU A 322 -17.20 14.19 8.25
N THR A 323 -16.68 13.78 7.10
CA THR A 323 -15.79 14.64 6.32
C THR A 323 -16.26 14.81 4.90
N ARG A 324 -16.28 16.04 4.42
CA ARG A 324 -16.67 16.44 3.07
C ARG A 324 -15.49 17.07 2.35
N GLU A 325 -15.52 17.02 1.03
CA GLU A 325 -14.51 17.68 0.21
C GLU A 325 -14.64 19.20 0.30
N TRP A 326 -13.53 19.91 0.12
CA TRP A 326 -13.57 21.35 0.02
C TRP A 326 -14.36 21.74 -1.24
N GLY A 327 -15.37 22.60 -1.07
CA GLY A 327 -16.27 23.01 -2.17
C GLY A 327 -17.48 22.09 -2.36
N TYR A 328 -17.68 21.07 -1.50
CA TYR A 328 -18.93 20.32 -1.46
C TYR A 328 -20.11 21.27 -1.20
N LYS A 329 -21.05 21.32 -2.14
CA LYS A 329 -22.33 22.00 -1.98
C LYS A 329 -23.35 20.95 -1.60
N GLU A 330 -24.09 21.19 -0.52
CA GLU A 330 -25.25 20.35 -0.22
C GLU A 330 -26.19 20.36 -1.43
N PRO A 331 -26.71 19.19 -1.84
CA PRO A 331 -27.71 19.15 -2.88
C PRO A 331 -28.89 20.02 -2.43
N LEU A 332 -29.28 20.98 -3.30
CA LEU A 332 -30.49 21.76 -3.09
C LEU A 332 -31.63 20.76 -2.92
N ILE A 333 -32.25 20.77 -1.74
CA ILE A 333 -33.39 19.90 -1.43
C ILE A 333 -34.48 20.20 -2.48
N PRO A 334 -35.02 19.20 -3.18
CA PRO A 334 -36.13 19.39 -4.13
C PRO A 334 -37.38 19.98 -3.47
#